data_AF-A0A924LV69-F1
#
_entry.id   AF-A0A924LV69-F1
#
_cell.length_a   1.000
_cell.length_b   1.000
_cell.length_c   1.000
_cell.angle_alpha   90.00
_cell.angle_beta   90.00
_cell.angle_gamma   90.00
#
_symmetry.space_group_name_H-M   'P 1'
#
loop_
_entity.id
_entity.type
_entity.pdbx_description
1 polymer ?
#
loop_
_entity_poly.entity_id
_entity_poly.type
_entity_poly.pdbx_seq_one_letter_code
_entity_poly.pdbx_strand_id
1 'polypeptide(L)'
;ERDAGITGFDWVTHYRDPQDGESDLALPIALLPAPVVAVRDRFTDVEAVSGWDLNDDLNGDSGPHPANNDLSAAGIARIAGLQAVVGTGVTSFSGDRNIILGGGGSDTMEGRGGDDIIDGDKWLKVQIQAPDQSTPSTTDTKLVDSMAAVRDDVFSGKTDPGTLVIKRSIETTPAGVGVDKVVYSGARADYDITPNLNSTEMTIAHVRNVGGKPDGTDTVRNVEQLVFTDQTVTIGPNALLSPNRTFAARAINTTSPAQSVSLTNTGNGPLAISSIAVAGTSLGDFAISTNTCGATLGAGLNCTINVTFRPTAAGTRTAVLRATDNSSNVPGSIQEVILAGTGTIGPPVNHPPTGLPVLVDQTPQVGQTLQVNTAAIADVDGLGLFSFQWQQTTSAGNVATFANITGATNPSLVLAGGVTGIATVGRRFRVRVSYTDGIGTNEALFTAASARTSLLPNTTVTGLSVRAKSNAPVSVAAVVPAGARTMNISVFRMPTGRSVAARKLVGIALRPTPRSVRHTFKLTEPKLRHLKPGYYQVEVRVGANKQQLGPAMTRTVKING
;
A
#
# COMPACT_ATOMS: atom_id res chain seq x y z
N GLU A 1 56.62 -35.53 8.68
CA GLU A 1 57.94 -35.57 8.03
C GLU A 1 58.94 -34.73 8.85
N ARG A 2 60.11 -34.38 8.31
CA ARG A 2 61.09 -33.50 8.99
C ARG A 2 61.56 -32.48 7.96
N ASP A 3 61.15 -31.24 8.13
CA ASP A 3 61.31 -30.18 7.13
C ASP A 3 62.18 -29.07 7.70
N ALA A 4 63.27 -28.74 7.00
CA ALA A 4 64.27 -27.77 7.47
C ALA A 4 64.45 -26.65 6.43
N GLY A 5 64.10 -25.43 6.79
CA GLY A 5 64.27 -24.23 5.99
C GLY A 5 65.62 -23.56 6.25
N ILE A 6 66.68 -24.12 5.67
CA ILE A 6 68.06 -23.76 6.07
C ILE A 6 68.45 -22.34 5.60
N THR A 7 68.02 -21.93 4.40
CA THR A 7 68.42 -20.64 3.81
C THR A 7 67.34 -20.04 2.93
N GLY A 8 66.99 -18.80 3.21
CA GLY A 8 65.93 -18.08 2.51
C GLY A 8 64.59 -18.22 3.24
N PHE A 9 63.57 -17.55 2.71
CA PHE A 9 62.24 -17.61 3.31
C PHE A 9 61.49 -18.85 2.81
N ASP A 10 61.25 -19.80 3.71
CA ASP A 10 60.78 -21.13 3.40
C ASP A 10 59.30 -21.31 3.74
N TRP A 11 58.63 -22.15 2.94
CA TRP A 11 57.17 -22.35 2.98
C TRP A 11 56.82 -23.82 3.12
N VAL A 12 55.77 -24.09 3.89
CA VAL A 12 55.05 -25.36 3.91
C VAL A 12 53.67 -25.14 3.29
N THR A 13 53.18 -26.10 2.51
CA THR A 13 51.85 -26.02 1.90
C THR A 13 51.15 -27.37 1.89
N HIS A 14 49.88 -27.38 2.31
CA HIS A 14 48.98 -28.53 2.25
C HIS A 14 48.20 -28.62 0.93
N TYR A 15 48.66 -27.92 -0.12
CA TYR A 15 48.03 -27.98 -1.43
C TYR A 15 47.96 -29.43 -1.94
N ARG A 16 46.73 -29.92 -2.11
CA ARG A 16 46.38 -31.29 -2.52
C ARG A 16 46.58 -32.36 -1.46
N ASP A 17 46.75 -31.99 -0.20
CA ASP A 17 46.62 -32.95 0.89
C ASP A 17 45.15 -33.42 0.97
N PRO A 18 44.87 -34.74 0.96
CA PRO A 18 43.53 -35.24 1.17
C PRO A 18 43.06 -35.18 2.64
N GLN A 19 43.90 -34.73 3.57
CA GLN A 19 43.60 -34.59 5.00
C GLN A 19 43.71 -33.14 5.45
N ASP A 20 43.06 -32.85 6.58
CA ASP A 20 43.25 -31.60 7.31
C ASP A 20 44.75 -31.41 7.59
N GLY A 21 45.29 -30.26 7.18
CA GLY A 21 46.67 -29.88 7.41
C GLY A 21 46.90 -29.56 8.88
N GLU A 22 47.86 -30.23 9.51
CA GLU A 22 48.26 -29.95 10.90
C GLU A 22 49.72 -29.51 10.91
N SER A 23 49.98 -28.22 11.13
CA SER A 23 51.32 -27.65 11.11
C SER A 23 51.56 -26.74 12.30
N ASP A 24 52.69 -26.94 12.96
CA ASP A 24 53.14 -26.11 14.08
C ASP A 24 54.64 -25.83 13.90
N LEU A 25 54.96 -24.63 13.44
CA LEU A 25 56.33 -24.20 13.10
C LEU A 25 57.26 -24.17 14.34
N ALA A 26 56.69 -24.16 15.56
CA ALA A 26 57.46 -24.21 16.80
C ALA A 26 57.85 -25.63 17.23
N LEU A 27 57.41 -26.70 16.53
CA LEU A 27 57.78 -28.08 16.86
C LEU A 27 59.14 -28.47 16.25
N PRO A 28 60.23 -28.52 17.05
CA PRO A 28 61.57 -28.76 16.52
C PRO A 28 61.77 -30.21 16.06
N ILE A 29 62.72 -30.40 15.14
CA ILE A 29 63.13 -31.73 14.62
C ILE A 29 63.74 -32.67 15.70
N ALA A 30 63.97 -32.18 16.93
CA ALA A 30 64.62 -32.92 18.01
C ALA A 30 63.98 -34.29 18.32
N LEU A 31 64.79 -35.24 18.82
CA LEU A 31 64.31 -36.53 19.33
C LEU A 31 63.53 -36.30 20.64
N LEU A 32 62.20 -36.24 20.57
CA LEU A 32 61.37 -36.34 21.76
C LEU A 32 61.43 -37.79 22.30
N PRO A 33 61.54 -38.00 23.62
CA PRO A 33 61.36 -39.32 24.20
C PRO A 33 59.90 -39.79 24.00
N ALA A 34 59.71 -41.07 23.66
CA ALA A 34 58.39 -41.68 23.57
C ALA A 34 57.61 -41.47 24.90
N PRO A 35 56.32 -41.06 24.86
CA PRO A 35 55.31 -41.49 23.90
C PRO A 35 54.69 -40.35 23.07
N VAL A 36 55.44 -39.26 22.81
CA VAL A 36 54.91 -38.21 21.94
C VAL A 36 54.74 -38.79 20.53
N VAL A 37 53.52 -38.68 20.01
CA VAL A 37 53.05 -39.25 18.74
C VAL A 37 54.08 -39.02 17.63
N ALA A 38 54.68 -40.10 17.14
CA ALA A 38 55.79 -40.07 16.19
C ALA A 38 55.39 -39.68 14.74
N VAL A 39 54.22 -39.07 14.55
CA VAL A 39 53.58 -38.87 13.24
C VAL A 39 53.40 -37.39 12.87
N ARG A 40 53.56 -36.43 13.79
CA ARG A 40 53.45 -35.00 13.47
C ARG A 40 54.62 -34.50 12.63
N ASP A 41 54.33 -33.55 11.75
CA ASP A 41 55.33 -32.78 11.01
C ASP A 41 56.17 -31.93 11.96
N ARG A 42 57.44 -31.78 11.61
CA ARG A 42 58.44 -31.11 12.46
C ARG A 42 59.22 -30.15 11.59
N PHE A 43 59.33 -28.93 12.07
CA PHE A 43 59.90 -27.82 11.32
C PHE A 43 61.15 -27.29 12.03
N THR A 44 62.05 -26.70 11.26
CA THR A 44 63.17 -25.91 11.77
C THR A 44 63.44 -24.83 10.74
N ASP A 45 63.52 -23.58 11.19
CA ASP A 45 63.80 -22.42 10.34
C ASP A 45 62.80 -22.28 9.15
N VAL A 46 61.49 -22.43 9.40
CA VAL A 46 60.43 -22.24 8.39
C VAL A 46 59.57 -21.06 8.81
N GLU A 47 59.32 -20.12 7.90
CA GLU A 47 58.67 -18.85 8.22
C GLU A 47 57.22 -18.73 7.72
N ALA A 48 56.77 -19.62 6.84
CA ALA A 48 55.41 -19.55 6.32
C ALA A 48 54.75 -20.91 6.14
N VAL A 49 53.43 -20.91 6.34
CA VAL A 49 52.59 -22.09 6.22
C VAL A 49 51.30 -21.74 5.47
N SER A 50 50.86 -22.67 4.63
CA SER A 50 49.61 -22.57 3.89
C SER A 50 48.81 -23.85 4.00
N GLY A 51 47.52 -23.73 4.29
CA GLY A 51 46.53 -24.78 4.11
C GLY A 51 46.05 -24.89 2.66
N TRP A 52 44.84 -25.44 2.45
CA TRP A 52 44.19 -25.49 1.14
C TRP A 52 42.66 -25.41 1.12
N ASP A 53 41.94 -26.52 1.30
CA ASP A 53 40.47 -26.60 1.11
C ASP A 53 39.74 -27.44 2.18
N LEU A 54 40.45 -27.79 3.26
CA LEU A 54 39.97 -28.57 4.40
C LEU A 54 40.09 -27.75 5.70
N ASN A 55 39.82 -28.35 6.86
CA ASN A 55 39.85 -27.59 8.12
C ASN A 55 41.24 -27.69 8.75
N ASP A 56 42.11 -26.76 8.41
CA ASP A 56 43.52 -26.83 8.74
C ASP A 56 43.83 -26.21 10.12
N ASP A 57 44.84 -26.73 10.82
CA ASP A 57 45.39 -26.21 12.08
C ASP A 57 46.83 -25.72 11.81
N LEU A 58 47.01 -24.41 11.68
CA LEU A 58 48.21 -23.77 11.16
C LEU A 58 48.80 -22.79 12.16
N ASN A 59 49.87 -23.20 12.83
CA ASN A 59 50.48 -22.42 13.90
C ASN A 59 51.91 -22.00 13.54
N GLY A 60 52.18 -20.71 13.68
CA GLY A 60 53.49 -20.10 13.57
C GLY A 60 54.37 -20.38 14.77
N ASP A 61 55.44 -19.60 14.90
CA ASP A 61 56.46 -19.73 15.92
C ASP A 61 56.86 -18.38 16.50
N SER A 62 57.55 -18.38 17.64
CA SER A 62 57.96 -17.14 18.32
C SER A 62 59.46 -16.88 18.28
N GLY A 63 60.20 -17.64 17.47
CA GLY A 63 61.65 -17.61 17.44
C GLY A 63 62.18 -16.48 16.55
N PRO A 64 63.31 -15.85 16.90
CA PRO A 64 64.01 -15.04 15.92
C PRO A 64 64.56 -15.93 14.82
N HIS A 65 64.09 -15.70 13.59
CA HIS A 65 64.60 -16.36 12.41
C HIS A 65 65.99 -15.82 12.03
N PRO A 66 66.90 -16.67 11.51
CA PRO A 66 68.18 -16.21 11.00
C PRO A 66 68.03 -15.13 9.93
N ALA A 67 68.86 -14.08 9.94
CA ALA A 67 68.76 -12.96 8.99
C ALA A 67 68.94 -13.35 7.50
N ASN A 68 69.48 -14.54 7.22
CA ASN A 68 69.56 -15.10 5.87
C ASN A 68 68.22 -15.69 5.39
N ASN A 69 67.18 -15.69 6.20
CA ASN A 69 65.85 -16.19 5.88
C ASN A 69 64.87 -15.07 5.50
N ASP A 70 65.34 -13.82 5.40
CA ASP A 70 64.52 -12.69 4.98
C ASP A 70 63.90 -12.88 3.59
N LEU A 71 62.60 -12.62 3.49
CA LEU A 71 61.88 -12.57 2.22
C LEU A 71 62.19 -11.26 1.48
N SER A 72 63.19 -11.33 0.60
CA SER A 72 63.58 -10.21 -0.27
C SER A 72 62.53 -9.87 -1.35
N ALA A 73 62.63 -8.69 -1.96
CA ALA A 73 61.82 -8.29 -3.12
C ALA A 73 61.85 -9.30 -4.27
N ALA A 74 63.01 -9.94 -4.51
CA ALA A 74 63.12 -11.01 -5.49
C ALA A 74 62.34 -12.27 -5.07
N GLY A 75 62.31 -12.58 -3.76
CA GLY A 75 61.49 -13.63 -3.18
C GLY A 75 60.00 -13.35 -3.36
N ILE A 76 59.56 -12.14 -3.03
CA ILE A 76 58.17 -11.70 -3.23
C ILE A 76 57.75 -11.85 -4.70
N ALA A 77 58.60 -11.41 -5.63
CA ALA A 77 58.32 -11.49 -7.07
C ALA A 77 58.29 -12.93 -7.64
N ARG A 78 58.81 -13.94 -6.92
CA ARG A 78 58.76 -15.35 -7.35
C ARG A 78 57.38 -15.97 -7.18
N ILE A 79 56.53 -15.40 -6.33
CA ILE A 79 55.18 -15.91 -6.03
C ILE A 79 54.17 -14.88 -6.55
N ALA A 80 53.42 -15.27 -7.58
CA ALA A 80 52.40 -14.40 -8.14
C ALA A 80 51.34 -14.07 -7.07
N GLY A 81 51.05 -12.78 -6.85
CA GLY A 81 50.08 -12.33 -5.86
C GLY A 81 50.64 -12.08 -4.45
N LEU A 82 51.85 -12.54 -4.12
CA LEU A 82 52.39 -12.40 -2.75
C LEU A 82 52.60 -10.94 -2.32
N GLN A 83 52.89 -10.03 -3.25
CA GLN A 83 52.99 -8.59 -2.94
C GLN A 83 51.71 -8.03 -2.33
N ALA A 84 50.54 -8.54 -2.72
CA ALA A 84 49.26 -8.10 -2.17
C ALA A 84 49.05 -8.58 -0.72
N VAL A 85 49.66 -9.71 -0.34
CA VAL A 85 49.62 -10.26 1.02
C VAL A 85 50.56 -9.48 1.94
N VAL A 86 51.81 -9.28 1.53
CA VAL A 86 52.83 -8.62 2.36
C VAL A 86 52.68 -7.10 2.41
N GLY A 87 51.95 -6.51 1.46
CA GLY A 87 51.67 -5.08 1.40
C GLY A 87 52.35 -4.38 0.23
N THR A 88 51.70 -3.35 -0.31
CA THR A 88 52.20 -2.60 -1.48
C THR A 88 53.50 -1.87 -1.14
N GLY A 89 54.54 -2.07 -1.95
CA GLY A 89 55.84 -1.40 -1.78
C GLY A 89 56.76 -2.05 -0.75
N VAL A 90 56.35 -3.14 -0.11
CA VAL A 90 57.21 -3.93 0.77
C VAL A 90 58.30 -4.61 -0.06
N THR A 91 59.56 -4.34 0.28
CA THR A 91 60.75 -4.87 -0.39
C THR A 91 61.52 -5.91 0.43
N SER A 92 61.17 -6.07 1.71
CA SER A 92 61.73 -7.07 2.62
C SER A 92 60.72 -7.40 3.71
N PHE A 93 60.61 -8.68 4.06
CA PHE A 93 59.86 -9.17 5.21
C PHE A 93 60.78 -10.10 6.00
N SER A 94 61.03 -9.78 7.26
CA SER A 94 62.20 -10.25 8.03
C SER A 94 61.89 -10.30 9.53
N GLY A 95 62.77 -10.97 10.29
CA GLY A 95 62.67 -11.09 11.74
C GLY A 95 61.72 -12.20 12.17
N ASP A 96 61.14 -12.07 13.35
CA ASP A 96 60.29 -13.07 14.03
C ASP A 96 58.87 -13.17 13.41
N ARG A 97 58.70 -12.85 12.13
CA ARG A 97 57.39 -12.69 11.47
C ARG A 97 57.04 -13.93 10.65
N ASN A 98 55.81 -14.40 10.76
CA ASN A 98 55.28 -15.48 9.95
C ASN A 98 54.25 -15.01 8.91
N ILE A 99 54.09 -15.82 7.86
CA ILE A 99 52.94 -15.71 6.95
C ILE A 99 52.12 -17.00 7.04
N ILE A 100 50.85 -16.86 7.46
CA ILE A 100 49.92 -17.97 7.67
C ILE A 100 48.73 -17.77 6.75
N LEU A 101 48.48 -18.75 5.88
CA LEU A 101 47.43 -18.73 4.87
C LEU A 101 46.51 -19.93 5.08
N GLY A 102 45.24 -19.73 5.45
CA GLY A 102 44.28 -20.79 5.72
C GLY A 102 43.92 -21.56 4.44
N GLY A 103 43.08 -20.95 3.62
CA GLY A 103 42.63 -21.51 2.35
C GLY A 103 41.12 -21.48 2.28
N GLY A 104 40.48 -22.63 2.22
CA GLY A 104 39.04 -22.77 2.37
C GLY A 104 38.78 -23.88 3.37
N GLY A 105 37.58 -23.92 3.95
CA GLY A 105 37.36 -24.75 5.13
C GLY A 105 37.28 -23.87 6.37
N SER A 106 37.28 -24.46 7.56
CA SER A 106 37.22 -23.72 8.83
C SER A 106 38.53 -23.86 9.57
N ASP A 107 39.44 -22.92 9.34
CA ASP A 107 40.81 -23.03 9.78
C ASP A 107 41.02 -22.49 11.19
N THR A 108 41.98 -23.07 11.92
CA THR A 108 42.48 -22.55 13.18
C THR A 108 43.92 -22.13 13.00
N MET A 109 44.22 -20.86 13.28
CA MET A 109 45.51 -20.25 13.03
C MET A 109 46.05 -19.55 14.28
N GLU A 110 47.35 -19.58 14.48
CA GLU A 110 48.03 -18.88 15.57
C GLU A 110 49.35 -18.29 15.06
N GLY A 111 49.57 -16.98 15.18
CA GLY A 111 50.82 -16.32 14.74
C GLY A 111 52.02 -16.65 15.66
N ARG A 112 51.86 -16.29 16.94
CA ARG A 112 52.82 -16.46 18.06
C ARG A 112 54.02 -15.51 18.05
N GLY A 113 53.82 -14.25 18.43
CA GLY A 113 54.95 -13.32 18.57
C GLY A 113 55.36 -12.75 17.24
N GLY A 114 56.10 -11.64 17.26
CA GLY A 114 56.42 -10.93 16.02
C GLY A 114 55.23 -10.16 15.45
N ASP A 115 55.35 -9.72 14.21
CA ASP A 115 54.31 -8.93 13.53
C ASP A 115 53.80 -9.72 12.32
N ASP A 116 52.91 -10.68 12.57
CA ASP A 116 52.55 -11.72 11.60
C ASP A 116 51.55 -11.25 10.54
N ILE A 117 51.44 -12.03 9.47
CA ILE A 117 50.37 -11.88 8.48
C ILE A 117 49.55 -13.16 8.48
N ILE A 118 48.26 -13.02 8.77
CA ILE A 118 47.32 -14.14 8.83
C ILE A 118 46.16 -13.84 7.88
N ASP A 119 45.87 -14.75 6.96
CA ASP A 119 44.77 -14.62 6.00
C ASP A 119 44.01 -15.95 5.89
N GLY A 120 42.74 -15.98 6.30
CA GLY A 120 41.95 -17.21 6.35
C GLY A 120 41.54 -17.74 4.97
N ASP A 121 41.29 -16.86 3.99
CA ASP A 121 40.77 -17.28 2.67
C ASP A 121 41.86 -17.44 1.60
N LYS A 122 43.11 -17.08 1.87
CA LYS A 122 44.22 -17.20 0.90
C LYS A 122 44.98 -18.49 1.11
N TRP A 123 45.58 -19.00 0.03
CA TRP A 123 46.45 -20.16 0.08
C TRP A 123 47.50 -20.14 -1.03
N LEU A 124 48.60 -20.87 -0.82
CA LEU A 124 49.71 -21.00 -1.75
C LEU A 124 49.50 -22.19 -2.70
N LYS A 125 49.29 -21.90 -3.98
CA LYS A 125 49.28 -22.91 -5.03
C LYS A 125 50.68 -23.14 -5.58
N VAL A 126 51.07 -24.39 -5.69
CA VAL A 126 52.36 -24.81 -6.27
C VAL A 126 52.13 -25.74 -7.45
N GLN A 127 52.63 -25.35 -8.62
CA GLN A 127 52.52 -26.11 -9.87
C GLN A 127 53.87 -26.21 -10.56
N ILE A 128 53.96 -27.11 -11.54
CA ILE A 128 55.14 -27.29 -12.38
C ILE A 128 54.79 -26.80 -13.77
N GLN A 129 55.51 -25.80 -14.27
CA GLN A 129 55.50 -25.43 -15.67
C GLN A 129 56.37 -26.41 -16.44
N ALA A 130 55.79 -27.02 -17.46
CA ALA A 130 56.45 -27.98 -18.34
C ALA A 130 56.13 -27.67 -19.81
N PRO A 131 56.97 -28.10 -20.77
CA PRO A 131 56.64 -28.05 -22.19
C PRO A 131 55.30 -28.75 -22.49
N ASP A 132 54.48 -28.14 -23.33
CA ASP A 132 53.19 -28.71 -23.73
C ASP A 132 53.33 -29.60 -24.98
N GLN A 133 53.53 -30.89 -24.73
CA GLN A 133 53.68 -31.94 -25.73
C GLN A 133 52.40 -32.20 -26.56
N SER A 134 51.26 -31.57 -26.22
CA SER A 134 50.03 -31.66 -27.01
C SER A 134 50.00 -30.69 -28.20
N THR A 135 50.96 -29.76 -28.25
CA THR A 135 51.06 -28.75 -29.29
C THR A 135 52.27 -29.00 -30.21
N PRO A 136 52.25 -28.50 -31.46
CA PRO A 136 53.43 -28.54 -32.34
C PRO A 136 54.54 -27.55 -31.94
N SER A 137 54.27 -26.64 -31.01
CA SER A 137 55.15 -25.55 -30.62
C SER A 137 56.16 -26.02 -29.57
N THR A 138 57.43 -25.66 -29.75
CA THR A 138 58.49 -25.97 -28.78
C THR A 138 58.60 -24.94 -27.65
N THR A 139 57.79 -23.87 -27.70
CA THR A 139 57.78 -22.80 -26.68
C THR A 139 56.53 -22.82 -25.82
N ASP A 140 55.51 -23.59 -26.21
CA ASP A 140 54.26 -23.68 -25.47
C ASP A 140 54.49 -24.48 -24.20
N THR A 141 53.88 -24.03 -23.11
CA THR A 141 54.02 -24.65 -21.80
C THR A 141 52.66 -24.86 -21.17
N LYS A 142 52.54 -25.93 -20.39
CA LYS A 142 51.39 -26.24 -19.54
C LYS A 142 51.80 -26.17 -18.07
N LEU A 143 50.82 -25.90 -17.21
CA LEU A 143 50.96 -26.06 -15.75
C LEU A 143 50.38 -27.42 -15.36
N VAL A 144 51.12 -28.17 -14.55
CA VAL A 144 50.67 -29.44 -13.98
C VAL A 144 50.83 -29.45 -12.47
N ASP A 145 49.94 -30.16 -11.79
CA ASP A 145 49.88 -30.17 -10.32
C ASP A 145 50.84 -31.16 -9.67
N SER A 146 51.48 -32.04 -10.44
CA SER A 146 52.53 -32.93 -9.91
C SER A 146 53.42 -33.50 -11.00
N MET A 147 54.59 -34.00 -10.60
CA MET A 147 55.52 -34.69 -11.49
C MET A 147 54.91 -35.92 -12.16
N ALA A 148 53.86 -36.52 -11.60
CA ALA A 148 53.19 -37.67 -12.20
C ALA A 148 52.64 -37.36 -13.59
N ALA A 149 52.20 -36.11 -13.84
CA ALA A 149 51.62 -35.69 -15.11
C ALA A 149 52.65 -35.51 -16.25
N VAL A 150 53.94 -35.38 -15.91
CA VAL A 150 55.05 -35.21 -16.87
C VAL A 150 56.05 -36.36 -16.83
N ARG A 151 55.85 -37.31 -15.91
CA ARG A 151 56.75 -38.43 -15.63
C ARG A 151 57.10 -39.21 -16.90
N ASP A 152 56.08 -39.63 -17.64
CA ASP A 152 56.28 -40.51 -18.80
C ASP A 152 56.95 -39.75 -19.96
N ASP A 153 56.67 -38.45 -20.11
CA ASP A 153 57.33 -37.59 -21.10
C ASP A 153 58.81 -37.33 -20.74
N VAL A 154 59.13 -37.19 -19.46
CA VAL A 154 60.51 -37.06 -18.98
C VAL A 154 61.29 -38.36 -19.22
N PHE A 155 60.75 -39.51 -18.79
CA PHE A 155 61.44 -40.80 -18.95
C PHE A 155 61.55 -41.26 -20.40
N SER A 156 60.65 -40.82 -21.28
CA SER A 156 60.75 -41.07 -22.73
C SER A 156 61.64 -40.06 -23.46
N GLY A 157 62.17 -39.04 -22.77
CA GLY A 157 63.06 -38.02 -23.33
C GLY A 157 62.34 -36.94 -24.15
N LYS A 158 61.00 -36.89 -24.11
CA LYS A 158 60.22 -35.83 -24.79
C LYS A 158 60.28 -34.50 -24.05
N THR A 159 60.42 -34.54 -22.73
CA THR A 159 60.57 -33.37 -21.88
C THR A 159 61.93 -33.43 -21.18
N ASP A 160 62.75 -32.40 -21.38
CA ASP A 160 63.98 -32.24 -20.62
C ASP A 160 63.63 -31.79 -19.18
N PRO A 161 63.98 -32.57 -18.13
CA PRO A 161 63.70 -32.19 -16.76
C PRO A 161 64.34 -30.86 -16.34
N GLY A 162 65.42 -30.42 -17.00
CA GLY A 162 66.05 -29.12 -16.76
C GLY A 162 65.21 -27.92 -17.23
N THR A 163 64.18 -28.15 -18.04
CA THR A 163 63.24 -27.10 -18.49
C THR A 163 62.04 -26.93 -17.56
N LEU A 164 61.89 -27.81 -16.56
CA LEU A 164 60.79 -27.75 -15.60
C LEU A 164 61.02 -26.60 -14.63
N VAL A 165 59.98 -25.78 -14.42
CA VAL A 165 60.05 -24.62 -13.53
C VAL A 165 58.91 -24.68 -12.52
N ILE A 166 59.21 -24.53 -11.24
CA ILE A 166 58.18 -24.41 -10.21
C ILE A 166 57.52 -23.04 -10.32
N LYS A 167 56.20 -23.02 -10.48
CA LYS A 167 55.36 -21.83 -10.45
C LYS A 167 54.54 -21.81 -9.17
N ARG A 168 54.46 -20.62 -8.57
CA ARG A 168 53.77 -20.38 -7.31
C ARG A 168 52.82 -19.21 -7.48
N SER A 169 51.61 -19.34 -6.99
CA SER A 169 50.62 -18.26 -6.94
C SER A 169 49.88 -18.27 -5.61
N ILE A 170 49.50 -17.09 -5.13
CA ILE A 170 48.53 -16.95 -4.06
C ILE A 170 47.14 -16.94 -4.68
N GLU A 171 46.33 -17.92 -4.29
CA GLU A 171 44.94 -18.01 -4.68
C GLU A 171 44.04 -17.49 -3.56
N THR A 172 42.74 -17.35 -3.82
CA THR A 172 41.78 -16.89 -2.82
C THR A 172 40.50 -17.69 -2.94
N THR A 173 40.08 -18.28 -1.83
CA THR A 173 38.81 -18.96 -1.68
C THR A 173 37.67 -17.92 -1.69
N PRO A 174 36.52 -18.22 -2.32
CA PRO A 174 35.37 -17.34 -2.23
C PRO A 174 34.92 -17.13 -0.78
N ALA A 175 34.64 -15.89 -0.40
CA ALA A 175 34.20 -15.55 0.95
C ALA A 175 32.94 -16.34 1.40
N GLY A 176 32.90 -16.71 2.68
CA GLY A 176 31.76 -17.38 3.31
C GLY A 176 31.77 -18.91 3.21
N VAL A 177 32.92 -19.52 2.91
CA VAL A 177 33.11 -20.96 2.80
C VAL A 177 33.98 -21.45 3.96
N GLY A 178 33.55 -21.19 5.20
CA GLY A 178 34.42 -21.43 6.35
C GLY A 178 34.07 -20.64 7.60
N VAL A 179 34.68 -21.01 8.72
CA VAL A 179 34.81 -20.14 9.89
C VAL A 179 36.27 -20.18 10.31
N ASP A 180 37.01 -19.14 9.95
CA ASP A 180 38.43 -19.05 10.26
C ASP A 180 38.66 -18.37 11.60
N LYS A 181 39.60 -18.92 12.35
CA LYS A 181 39.89 -18.51 13.72
C LYS A 181 41.35 -18.12 13.84
N VAL A 182 41.62 -16.94 14.41
CA VAL A 182 42.95 -16.62 14.93
C VAL A 182 42.95 -16.73 16.44
N VAL A 183 43.84 -17.56 16.97
CA VAL A 183 44.04 -17.81 18.39
C VAL A 183 45.11 -16.86 18.93
N TYR A 184 44.85 -16.31 20.12
CA TYR A 184 45.76 -15.45 20.85
C TYR A 184 46.01 -15.99 22.25
N SER A 185 47.23 -15.84 22.74
CA SER A 185 47.69 -16.45 23.99
C SER A 185 47.18 -15.76 25.28
N GLY A 186 46.67 -14.52 25.15
CA GLY A 186 46.27 -13.67 26.28
C GLY A 186 44.76 -13.47 26.41
N ALA A 187 44.34 -12.64 27.37
CA ALA A 187 42.94 -12.25 27.50
C ALA A 187 42.62 -11.16 26.46
N ARG A 188 41.36 -11.04 26.01
CA ARG A 188 40.94 -10.00 25.05
C ARG A 188 41.33 -8.61 25.53
N ALA A 189 41.27 -8.36 26.83
CA ALA A 189 41.66 -7.09 27.43
C ALA A 189 43.18 -6.82 27.41
N ASP A 190 44.00 -7.61 26.72
CA ASP A 190 45.42 -7.30 26.51
C ASP A 190 45.72 -6.79 25.09
N TYR A 191 44.74 -6.92 24.18
CA TYR A 191 44.88 -6.64 22.76
C TYR A 191 44.07 -5.44 22.30
N ASP A 192 44.68 -4.64 21.43
CA ASP A 192 44.00 -3.56 20.71
C ASP A 192 43.65 -4.06 19.30
N ILE A 193 42.34 -4.06 19.00
CA ILE A 193 41.80 -4.47 17.70
C ILE A 193 41.50 -3.22 16.89
N THR A 194 42.22 -3.03 15.78
CA THR A 194 42.07 -1.87 14.90
C THR A 194 41.59 -2.32 13.52
N PRO A 195 40.28 -2.30 13.23
CA PRO A 195 39.76 -2.71 11.93
C PRO A 195 40.03 -1.65 10.86
N ASN A 196 40.41 -2.07 9.65
CA ASN A 196 40.37 -1.22 8.46
C ASN A 196 38.93 -1.19 7.93
N LEU A 197 38.24 -0.07 8.12
CA LEU A 197 36.81 0.04 7.78
C LEU A 197 36.50 -0.10 6.27
N ASN A 198 37.50 -0.14 5.40
CA ASN A 198 37.36 -0.23 3.95
C ASN A 198 37.79 -1.58 3.37
N SER A 199 38.26 -2.52 4.19
CA SER A 199 38.68 -3.85 3.76
C SER A 199 38.38 -4.90 4.83
N THR A 200 38.76 -6.15 4.58
CA THR A 200 38.73 -7.23 5.59
C THR A 200 39.95 -7.22 6.50
N GLU A 201 40.86 -6.26 6.32
CA GLU A 201 42.10 -6.16 7.09
C GLU A 201 41.86 -5.56 8.46
N MET A 202 42.57 -6.06 9.45
CA MET A 202 42.60 -5.55 10.80
C MET A 202 43.98 -5.75 11.41
N THR A 203 44.34 -4.86 12.32
CA THR A 203 45.56 -4.97 13.10
C THR A 203 45.22 -5.40 14.52
N ILE A 204 45.90 -6.43 15.03
CA ILE A 204 45.77 -6.91 16.40
C ILE A 204 47.08 -6.73 17.13
N ALA A 205 47.14 -5.73 18.01
CA ALA A 205 48.36 -5.37 18.72
C ALA A 205 48.28 -5.84 20.17
N HIS A 206 49.24 -6.63 20.62
CA HIS A 206 49.41 -7.00 22.03
C HIS A 206 50.11 -5.87 22.78
N VAL A 207 49.31 -4.95 23.35
CA VAL A 207 49.81 -3.68 23.91
C VAL A 207 50.04 -3.70 25.42
N ARG A 208 49.44 -4.65 26.14
CA ARG A 208 49.35 -4.60 27.62
C ARG A 208 50.18 -5.64 28.37
N ASN A 209 50.81 -6.61 27.68
CA ASN A 209 51.92 -7.46 28.15
C ASN A 209 51.88 -7.87 29.63
N VAL A 210 50.72 -8.34 30.12
CA VAL A 210 50.59 -8.76 31.52
C VAL A 210 51.12 -10.19 31.67
N GLY A 211 52.44 -10.33 31.83
CA GLY A 211 53.08 -11.58 32.27
C GLY A 211 53.37 -12.65 31.20
N GLY A 212 53.21 -12.33 29.91
CA GLY A 212 53.55 -13.20 28.77
C GLY A 212 54.67 -12.64 27.87
N LYS A 213 55.14 -13.45 26.92
CA LYS A 213 56.00 -12.98 25.82
C LYS A 213 55.16 -12.06 24.91
N PRO A 214 55.68 -10.95 24.38
CA PRO A 214 54.89 -10.09 23.50
C PRO A 214 54.53 -10.82 22.20
N ASP A 215 53.23 -11.02 21.99
CA ASP A 215 52.67 -11.53 20.72
C ASP A 215 52.82 -10.54 19.55
N GLY A 216 53.19 -9.28 19.82
CA GLY A 216 53.49 -8.27 18.81
C GLY A 216 52.24 -7.71 18.10
N THR A 217 52.35 -7.36 16.81
CA THR A 217 51.30 -6.67 16.05
C THR A 217 50.96 -7.39 14.74
N ASP A 218 49.85 -8.13 14.76
CA ASP A 218 49.46 -8.97 13.65
C ASP A 218 48.56 -8.24 12.66
N THR A 219 48.73 -8.57 11.38
CA THR A 219 47.84 -8.18 10.30
C THR A 219 46.95 -9.36 9.95
N VAL A 220 45.68 -9.28 10.30
CA VAL A 220 44.69 -10.33 10.08
C VAL A 220 43.74 -9.92 8.96
N ARG A 221 43.42 -10.85 8.06
CA ARG A 221 42.46 -10.66 6.96
C ARG A 221 41.59 -11.89 6.82
N ASN A 222 40.36 -11.70 6.31
CA ASN A 222 39.47 -12.80 5.93
C ASN A 222 39.33 -13.84 7.06
N VAL A 223 38.97 -13.39 8.26
CA VAL A 223 38.81 -14.21 9.46
C VAL A 223 37.50 -13.85 10.15
N GLU A 224 36.77 -14.86 10.62
CA GLU A 224 35.47 -14.71 11.27
C GLU A 224 35.58 -14.60 12.79
N GLN A 225 36.64 -15.12 13.40
CA GLN A 225 36.75 -15.19 14.85
C GLN A 225 38.17 -14.94 15.35
N LEU A 226 38.26 -14.14 16.42
CA LEU A 226 39.45 -14.09 17.25
C LEU A 226 39.16 -14.84 18.55
N VAL A 227 40.02 -15.78 18.91
CA VAL A 227 39.89 -16.60 20.10
C VAL A 227 40.93 -16.13 21.11
N PHE A 228 40.46 -15.54 22.21
CA PHE A 228 41.29 -15.19 23.36
C PHE A 228 41.04 -16.19 24.50
N THR A 229 41.92 -16.19 25.50
CA THR A 229 41.81 -17.11 26.65
C THR A 229 40.53 -16.94 27.48
N ASP A 230 39.91 -15.76 27.44
CA ASP A 230 38.70 -15.41 28.21
C ASP A 230 37.42 -15.37 27.37
N GLN A 231 37.52 -15.19 26.04
CA GLN A 231 36.37 -15.08 25.15
C GLN A 231 36.72 -15.23 23.66
N THR A 232 35.71 -15.55 22.86
CA THR A 232 35.79 -15.49 21.40
C THR A 232 35.07 -14.23 20.90
N VAL A 233 35.74 -13.45 20.05
CA VAL A 233 35.19 -12.26 19.40
C VAL A 233 34.90 -12.59 17.94
N THR A 234 33.63 -12.55 17.55
CA THR A 234 33.25 -12.66 16.13
C THR A 234 33.56 -11.35 15.39
N ILE A 235 34.20 -11.49 14.24
CA ILE A 235 34.66 -10.44 13.35
C ILE A 235 33.77 -10.45 12.10
N GLY A 236 33.59 -9.28 11.50
CA GLY A 236 32.66 -9.07 10.38
C GLY A 236 31.41 -8.29 10.80
N PRO A 237 30.52 -7.98 9.85
CA PRO A 237 29.28 -7.28 10.14
C PRO A 237 28.29 -8.20 10.85
N ASN A 238 27.45 -7.64 11.71
CA ASN A 238 26.38 -8.38 12.37
C ASN A 238 25.12 -7.53 12.34
N ALA A 239 24.14 -7.93 11.54
CA ALA A 239 22.93 -7.16 11.32
C ALA A 239 21.85 -7.52 12.32
N LEU A 240 21.28 -6.50 12.96
CA LEU A 240 20.10 -6.61 13.80
C LEU A 240 18.99 -5.69 13.28
N LEU A 241 17.94 -6.28 12.72
CA LEU A 241 16.72 -5.57 12.32
C LEU A 241 15.68 -5.68 13.44
N SER A 242 15.27 -4.54 14.02
CA SER A 242 14.32 -4.55 15.14
C SER A 242 13.56 -3.22 15.32
N PRO A 243 12.41 -3.22 16.01
CA PRO A 243 11.63 -4.37 16.47
C PRO A 243 10.51 -4.75 15.47
N ASN A 244 9.80 -5.84 15.76
CA ASN A 244 8.51 -6.14 15.14
C ASN A 244 7.53 -4.98 15.34
N ARG A 245 6.68 -4.72 14.34
CA ARG A 245 5.70 -3.62 14.38
C ARG A 245 4.27 -4.11 14.27
N THR A 246 3.43 -3.60 15.16
CA THR A 246 1.98 -3.79 15.13
C THR A 246 1.32 -2.43 14.98
N PHE A 247 0.55 -2.27 13.92
CA PHE A 247 -0.20 -1.07 13.61
C PHE A 247 -1.59 -1.15 14.24
N ALA A 248 -2.05 -0.02 14.77
CA ALA A 248 -3.43 0.10 15.21
C ALA A 248 -4.40 -0.19 14.04
N ALA A 249 -5.60 -0.67 14.36
CA ALA A 249 -6.62 -0.97 13.38
C ALA A 249 -6.90 0.25 12.46
N ARG A 250 -7.05 0.00 11.17
CA ARG A 250 -7.30 1.03 10.16
C ARG A 250 -8.48 0.64 9.29
N ALA A 251 -9.33 1.61 8.99
CA ALA A 251 -10.36 1.42 7.98
C ALA A 251 -9.70 1.10 6.63
N ILE A 252 -10.32 0.21 5.85
CA ILE A 252 -9.86 -0.10 4.49
C ILE A 252 -9.60 1.21 3.71
N ASN A 253 -8.49 1.24 2.98
CA ASN A 253 -8.01 2.37 2.19
C ASN A 253 -7.54 3.62 2.96
N THR A 254 -7.41 3.56 4.30
CA THR A 254 -6.83 4.63 5.12
C THR A 254 -5.43 4.30 5.60
N THR A 255 -4.51 5.26 5.55
CA THR A 255 -3.10 5.06 5.91
C THR A 255 -2.86 5.38 7.39
N SER A 256 -2.05 4.57 8.06
CA SER A 256 -1.59 4.82 9.42
C SER A 256 -0.50 5.91 9.46
N PRO A 257 -0.22 6.50 10.64
CA PRO A 257 1.09 7.09 10.90
C PRO A 257 2.20 6.07 10.66
N ALA A 258 3.38 6.54 10.27
CA ALA A 258 4.53 5.69 10.07
C ALA A 258 5.08 5.18 11.41
N GLN A 259 5.58 3.94 11.42
CA GLN A 259 6.34 3.35 12.54
C GLN A 259 7.76 3.03 12.08
N SER A 260 8.75 3.28 12.94
CA SER A 260 10.17 3.12 12.62
C SER A 260 10.68 1.72 12.92
N VAL A 261 11.53 1.15 12.08
CA VAL A 261 12.34 -0.04 12.35
C VAL A 261 13.80 0.37 12.19
N SER A 262 14.68 -0.12 13.06
CA SER A 262 16.11 0.16 13.01
C SER A 262 16.86 -1.06 12.49
N LEU A 263 17.73 -0.85 11.49
CA LEU A 263 18.76 -1.80 11.12
C LEU A 263 20.07 -1.33 11.77
N THR A 264 20.65 -2.18 12.61
CA THR A 264 21.87 -1.87 13.37
C THR A 264 22.96 -2.85 12.98
N ASN A 265 24.17 -2.36 12.71
CA ASN A 265 25.35 -3.20 12.59
C ASN A 265 26.04 -3.30 13.95
N THR A 266 25.82 -4.40 14.66
CA THR A 266 26.44 -4.69 15.96
C THR A 266 27.80 -5.38 15.83
N GLY A 267 28.27 -5.62 14.61
CA GLY A 267 29.57 -6.23 14.31
C GLY A 267 30.69 -5.20 14.24
N ASN A 268 31.89 -5.70 13.96
CA ASN A 268 33.10 -4.89 13.86
C ASN A 268 33.56 -4.63 12.41
N GLY A 269 32.88 -5.24 11.42
CA GLY A 269 33.10 -5.02 9.98
C GLY A 269 31.96 -4.23 9.31
N PRO A 270 32.15 -3.72 8.08
CA PRO A 270 31.12 -2.99 7.34
C PRO A 270 29.98 -3.92 6.87
N LEU A 271 28.73 -3.52 7.16
CA LEU A 271 27.53 -4.24 6.70
C LEU A 271 27.14 -3.72 5.31
N ALA A 272 27.33 -4.54 4.27
CA ALA A 272 26.83 -4.29 2.93
C ALA A 272 25.35 -4.69 2.85
N ILE A 273 24.50 -3.74 2.45
CA ILE A 273 23.05 -3.91 2.36
C ILE A 273 22.67 -4.00 0.88
N SER A 274 22.27 -5.20 0.46
CA SER A 274 21.90 -5.50 -0.93
C SER A 274 20.47 -5.07 -1.25
N SER A 275 19.53 -5.24 -0.32
CA SER A 275 18.14 -4.78 -0.51
C SER A 275 17.40 -4.58 0.82
N ILE A 276 16.41 -3.68 0.82
CA ILE A 276 15.42 -3.55 1.89
C ILE A 276 14.04 -3.47 1.25
N ALA A 277 13.15 -4.41 1.57
CA ALA A 277 11.82 -4.51 0.96
C ALA A 277 10.78 -5.10 1.91
N VAL A 278 9.51 -4.88 1.60
CA VAL A 278 8.39 -5.59 2.25
C VAL A 278 8.12 -6.88 1.48
N ALA A 279 7.96 -8.00 2.19
CA ALA A 279 7.62 -9.30 1.64
C ALA A 279 6.49 -9.99 2.43
N GLY A 280 6.05 -11.15 1.96
CA GLY A 280 5.00 -11.95 2.61
C GLY A 280 3.60 -11.78 2.00
N THR A 281 2.57 -12.26 2.70
CA THR A 281 1.23 -12.47 2.13
C THR A 281 0.45 -11.17 1.88
N SER A 282 0.50 -10.21 2.81
CA SER A 282 -0.24 -8.94 2.73
C SER A 282 0.67 -7.77 2.37
N LEU A 283 1.74 -8.00 1.60
CA LEU A 283 2.78 -7.00 1.32
C LEU A 283 2.23 -5.68 0.76
N GLY A 284 1.17 -5.72 -0.06
CA GLY A 284 0.56 -4.54 -0.66
C GLY A 284 -0.12 -3.59 0.34
N ASP A 285 -0.32 -4.03 1.59
CA ASP A 285 -0.91 -3.23 2.66
C ASP A 285 0.15 -2.51 3.51
N PHE A 286 1.44 -2.79 3.30
CA PHE A 286 2.54 -2.17 4.02
C PHE A 286 3.50 -1.49 3.05
N ALA A 287 3.93 -0.27 3.37
CA ALA A 287 4.80 0.50 2.49
C ALA A 287 5.93 1.17 3.26
N ILE A 288 7.16 1.06 2.74
CA ILE A 288 8.31 1.84 3.22
C ILE A 288 8.09 3.29 2.78
N SER A 289 7.84 4.15 3.77
CA SER A 289 7.62 5.59 3.56
C SER A 289 8.93 6.37 3.46
N THR A 290 9.94 5.99 4.25
CA THR A 290 11.30 6.54 4.17
C THR A 290 12.32 5.48 4.59
N ASN A 291 13.51 5.51 4.00
CA ASN A 291 14.63 4.64 4.35
C ASN A 291 15.91 5.49 4.41
N THR A 292 16.61 5.48 5.54
CA THR A 292 17.89 6.20 5.70
C THR A 292 19.10 5.28 5.56
N CYS A 293 18.90 3.99 5.29
CA CYS A 293 19.98 3.04 5.07
C CYS A 293 20.61 3.27 3.69
N GLY A 294 21.94 3.41 3.65
CA GLY A 294 22.71 3.40 2.42
C GLY A 294 23.00 1.97 1.95
N ALA A 295 23.90 1.84 0.97
CA ALA A 295 24.40 0.53 0.52
C ALA A 295 25.36 -0.13 1.54
N THR A 296 25.90 0.65 2.48
CA THR A 296 26.80 0.17 3.52
C THR A 296 26.49 0.85 4.84
N LEU A 297 26.58 0.11 5.94
CA LEU A 297 26.42 0.59 7.30
C LEU A 297 27.66 0.20 8.11
N GLY A 298 28.42 1.20 8.55
CA GLY A 298 29.65 1.00 9.33
C GLY A 298 29.40 0.30 10.67
N ALA A 299 30.46 -0.26 11.24
CA ALA A 299 30.43 -0.92 12.55
C ALA A 299 29.85 -0.01 13.65
N GLY A 300 28.97 -0.56 14.48
CA GLY A 300 28.30 0.16 15.58
C GLY A 300 27.25 1.19 15.15
N LEU A 301 27.05 1.43 13.85
CA LEU A 301 26.07 2.39 13.35
C LEU A 301 24.69 1.75 13.16
N ASN A 302 23.67 2.61 13.07
CA ASN A 302 22.30 2.22 12.73
C ASN A 302 21.70 3.15 11.66
N CYS A 303 20.66 2.66 11.00
CA CYS A 303 19.82 3.41 10.09
C CYS A 303 18.34 3.07 10.33
N THR A 304 17.45 3.98 9.94
CA THR A 304 16.01 3.88 10.23
C THR A 304 15.19 3.68 8.95
N ILE A 305 14.21 2.79 9.03
CA ILE A 305 13.25 2.46 7.98
C ILE A 305 11.85 2.72 8.53
N ASN A 306 11.12 3.68 7.97
CA ASN A 306 9.76 4.01 8.41
C ASN A 306 8.74 3.31 7.51
N VAL A 307 7.85 2.53 8.12
CA VAL A 307 6.82 1.75 7.43
C VAL A 307 5.43 2.27 7.77
N THR A 308 4.53 2.29 6.80
CA THR A 308 3.11 2.64 6.95
C THR A 308 2.23 1.42 6.67
N PHE A 309 1.02 1.41 7.24
CA PHE A 309 0.01 0.38 7.01
C PHE A 309 -1.25 1.00 6.41
N ARG A 310 -1.72 0.45 5.29
CA ARG A 310 -2.95 0.84 4.58
C ARG A 310 -3.69 -0.42 4.12
N PRO A 311 -4.63 -0.96 4.92
CA PRO A 311 -5.29 -2.21 4.59
C PRO A 311 -6.17 -2.10 3.35
N THR A 312 -6.12 -3.10 2.48
CA THR A 312 -7.01 -3.24 1.30
C THR A 312 -8.20 -4.17 1.55
N ALA A 313 -8.14 -4.97 2.60
CA ALA A 313 -9.18 -5.89 3.03
C ALA A 313 -9.35 -5.87 4.56
N ALA A 314 -10.52 -6.31 5.04
CA ALA A 314 -10.77 -6.44 6.47
C ALA A 314 -10.07 -7.68 7.06
N GLY A 315 -9.86 -7.67 8.38
CA GLY A 315 -9.22 -8.77 9.12
C GLY A 315 -7.72 -8.52 9.36
N THR A 316 -7.05 -9.53 9.91
CA THR A 316 -5.62 -9.47 10.22
C THR A 316 -4.80 -9.49 8.94
N ARG A 317 -3.84 -8.57 8.85
CA ARG A 317 -2.93 -8.40 7.72
C ARG A 317 -1.51 -8.52 8.25
N THR A 318 -0.72 -9.41 7.65
CA THR A 318 0.66 -9.67 8.05
C THR A 318 1.60 -9.63 6.85
N ALA A 319 2.80 -9.10 7.09
CA ALA A 319 3.91 -9.05 6.16
C ALA A 319 5.22 -9.08 6.96
N VAL A 320 6.36 -9.09 6.27
CA VAL A 320 7.67 -8.91 6.87
C VAL A 320 8.39 -7.74 6.21
N LEU A 321 9.10 -6.95 6.98
CA LEU A 321 10.14 -6.07 6.44
C LEU A 321 11.43 -6.88 6.42
N ARG A 322 12.03 -7.01 5.24
CA ARG A 322 13.21 -7.82 4.98
C ARG A 322 14.38 -6.95 4.56
N ALA A 323 15.50 -7.06 5.26
CA ALA A 323 16.79 -6.60 4.80
C ALA A 323 17.60 -7.80 4.31
N THR A 324 18.25 -7.67 3.15
CA THR A 324 19.21 -8.64 2.63
C THR A 324 20.58 -7.99 2.63
N ASP A 325 21.55 -8.62 3.29
CA ASP A 325 22.85 -8.05 3.61
C ASP A 325 23.97 -9.12 3.60
N ASN A 326 25.14 -8.79 4.14
CA ASN A 326 26.28 -9.70 4.30
C ASN A 326 26.57 -10.06 5.77
N SER A 327 25.56 -10.02 6.67
CA SER A 327 25.75 -10.33 8.08
C SER A 327 26.50 -11.66 8.28
N SER A 328 27.37 -11.70 9.29
CA SER A 328 28.27 -12.82 9.60
C SER A 328 29.19 -13.20 8.43
N ASN A 329 29.59 -12.23 7.61
CA ASN A 329 30.36 -12.43 6.37
C ASN A 329 29.66 -13.34 5.33
N VAL A 330 28.36 -13.60 5.44
CA VAL A 330 27.61 -14.43 4.49
C VAL A 330 26.81 -13.54 3.52
N PRO A 331 27.20 -13.43 2.23
CA PRO A 331 26.44 -12.64 1.27
C PRO A 331 25.03 -13.18 1.06
N GLY A 332 24.04 -12.29 1.11
CA GLY A 332 22.64 -12.66 0.93
C GLY A 332 21.93 -13.08 2.22
N SER A 333 22.57 -12.91 3.37
CA SER A 333 21.96 -13.02 4.70
C SER A 333 20.66 -12.24 4.79
N ILE A 334 19.68 -12.78 5.53
CA ILE A 334 18.32 -12.23 5.62
C ILE A 334 18.01 -11.84 7.05
N GLN A 335 17.60 -10.58 7.26
CA GLN A 335 17.05 -10.08 8.52
C GLN A 335 15.59 -9.71 8.32
N GLU A 336 14.72 -10.17 9.20
CA GLU A 336 13.28 -9.92 9.11
C GLU A 336 12.67 -9.43 10.41
N VAL A 337 11.73 -8.50 10.28
CA VAL A 337 10.78 -8.18 11.34
C VAL A 337 9.35 -8.32 10.83
N ILE A 338 8.47 -8.80 11.71
CA ILE A 338 7.06 -8.97 11.42
C ILE A 338 6.37 -7.60 11.45
N LEU A 339 5.55 -7.37 10.42
CA LEU A 339 4.61 -6.27 10.33
C LEU A 339 3.20 -6.83 10.45
N ALA A 340 2.42 -6.32 11.39
CA ALA A 340 1.04 -6.77 11.61
C ALA A 340 0.09 -5.58 11.75
N GLY A 341 -1.14 -5.72 11.28
CA GLY A 341 -2.21 -4.75 11.47
C GLY A 341 -3.57 -5.39 11.23
N THR A 342 -4.64 -4.64 11.50
CA THR A 342 -6.01 -5.09 11.24
C THR A 342 -6.73 -4.09 10.36
N GLY A 343 -7.23 -4.57 9.22
CA GLY A 343 -8.18 -3.83 8.41
C GLY A 343 -9.57 -3.92 9.02
N THR A 344 -10.22 -2.78 9.20
CA THR A 344 -11.62 -2.71 9.61
C THR A 344 -12.47 -2.20 8.46
N ILE A 345 -13.70 -2.68 8.39
CA ILE A 345 -14.72 -1.98 7.61
C ILE A 345 -15.01 -0.71 8.41
N GLY A 346 -14.71 0.46 7.85
CA GLY A 346 -15.08 1.73 8.46
C GLY A 346 -16.60 1.84 8.61
N PRO A 347 -17.13 2.78 9.41
CA PRO A 347 -18.57 3.04 9.37
C PRO A 347 -18.96 3.38 7.93
N PRO A 348 -20.07 2.82 7.41
CA PRO A 348 -20.52 3.14 6.07
C PRO A 348 -20.70 4.66 5.94
N VAL A 349 -20.19 5.22 4.85
CA VAL A 349 -20.34 6.66 4.53
C VAL A 349 -21.65 6.81 3.79
N ASN A 350 -22.52 7.70 4.29
CA ASN A 350 -23.79 8.02 3.63
C ASN A 350 -23.58 8.84 2.36
N HIS A 351 -24.15 8.37 1.26
CA HIS A 351 -24.22 9.04 -0.03
C HIS A 351 -25.62 9.66 -0.19
N PRO A 352 -25.72 10.93 -0.61
CA PRO A 352 -27.03 11.54 -0.81
C PRO A 352 -27.76 10.88 -2.00
N PRO A 353 -29.10 10.72 -1.92
CA PRO A 353 -29.88 10.22 -3.05
C PRO A 353 -29.71 11.04 -4.31
N THR A 354 -29.80 10.35 -5.45
CA THR A 354 -29.86 10.95 -6.78
C THR A 354 -31.24 10.75 -7.40
N GLY A 355 -31.56 11.61 -8.38
CA GLY A 355 -32.90 11.66 -8.97
C GLY A 355 -33.94 12.33 -8.07
N LEU A 356 -35.10 12.66 -8.63
CA LEU A 356 -36.18 13.32 -7.92
C LEU A 356 -37.50 12.58 -8.14
N PRO A 357 -38.36 12.45 -7.11
CA PRO A 357 -39.73 12.01 -7.31
C PRO A 357 -40.51 13.05 -8.12
N VAL A 358 -41.43 12.58 -8.97
CA VAL A 358 -42.21 13.45 -9.86
C VAL A 358 -43.70 13.20 -9.68
N LEU A 359 -44.52 14.25 -9.68
CA LEU A 359 -45.97 14.11 -9.78
C LEU A 359 -46.35 13.63 -11.18
N VAL A 360 -47.13 12.55 -11.27
CA VAL A 360 -47.57 11.99 -12.57
C VAL A 360 -48.38 13.00 -13.38
N ASP A 361 -49.21 13.81 -12.70
CA ASP A 361 -49.90 14.96 -13.29
C ASP A 361 -49.57 16.23 -12.49
N GLN A 362 -49.09 17.25 -13.21
CA GLN A 362 -48.71 18.54 -12.65
C GLN A 362 -49.82 19.59 -12.75
N THR A 363 -50.97 19.27 -13.37
CA THR A 363 -52.12 20.16 -13.60
C THR A 363 -53.38 19.69 -12.85
N PRO A 364 -53.34 19.65 -11.50
CA PRO A 364 -54.37 19.00 -10.70
C PRO A 364 -55.77 19.61 -10.90
N GLN A 365 -56.80 18.77 -10.96
CA GLN A 365 -58.20 19.18 -10.94
C GLN A 365 -58.91 18.66 -9.69
N VAL A 366 -59.91 19.39 -9.18
CA VAL A 366 -60.77 18.88 -8.09
C VAL A 366 -61.40 17.55 -8.51
N GLY A 367 -61.49 16.57 -7.62
CA GLY A 367 -61.99 15.22 -7.92
C GLY A 367 -60.96 14.29 -8.57
N GLN A 368 -59.78 14.78 -8.94
CA GLN A 368 -58.69 13.96 -9.47
C GLN A 368 -57.91 13.25 -8.35
N THR A 369 -57.35 12.09 -8.68
CA THR A 369 -56.33 11.41 -7.87
C THR A 369 -54.94 11.80 -8.38
N LEU A 370 -54.14 12.43 -7.55
CA LEU A 370 -52.71 12.65 -7.81
C LEU A 370 -51.92 11.42 -7.41
N GLN A 371 -50.85 11.14 -8.17
CA GLN A 371 -49.92 10.04 -7.92
C GLN A 371 -48.48 10.57 -7.99
N VAL A 372 -47.59 9.98 -7.19
CA VAL A 372 -46.15 10.22 -7.26
C VAL A 372 -45.44 9.06 -7.95
N ASN A 373 -44.51 9.37 -8.84
CA ASN A 373 -43.59 8.43 -9.44
C ASN A 373 -42.22 8.58 -8.76
N THR A 374 -41.72 7.49 -8.17
CA THR A 374 -40.44 7.42 -7.48
C THR A 374 -39.37 6.64 -8.25
N ALA A 375 -39.67 6.18 -9.48
CA ALA A 375 -38.79 5.29 -10.24
C ALA A 375 -37.43 5.89 -10.61
N ALA A 376 -37.30 7.22 -10.59
CA ALA A 376 -36.05 7.91 -10.88
C ALA A 376 -35.15 8.07 -9.66
N ILE A 377 -35.63 7.76 -8.45
CA ILE A 377 -34.82 7.85 -7.23
C ILE A 377 -33.83 6.69 -7.25
N ALA A 378 -32.55 7.00 -7.05
CA ALA A 378 -31.48 6.03 -6.93
C ALA A 378 -30.55 6.41 -5.79
N ASP A 379 -30.07 5.39 -5.07
CA ASP A 379 -29.14 5.54 -3.95
C ASP A 379 -28.11 4.42 -4.02
N VAL A 380 -26.83 4.79 -3.88
CA VAL A 380 -25.70 3.86 -3.87
C VAL A 380 -25.73 2.99 -2.61
N ASP A 381 -26.24 3.52 -1.50
CA ASP A 381 -26.32 2.82 -0.21
C ASP A 381 -27.61 1.98 -0.09
N GLY A 382 -28.43 1.96 -1.14
CA GLY A 382 -29.64 1.16 -1.26
C GLY A 382 -30.91 1.93 -0.92
N LEU A 383 -32.04 1.49 -1.49
CA LEU A 383 -33.35 2.12 -1.27
C LEU A 383 -34.19 1.26 -0.32
N GLY A 384 -34.59 1.84 0.81
CA GLY A 384 -35.61 1.23 1.67
C GLY A 384 -37.03 1.50 1.19
N LEU A 385 -37.99 1.12 2.04
CA LEU A 385 -39.41 1.36 1.76
C LEU A 385 -39.74 2.85 1.78
N PHE A 386 -40.35 3.33 0.69
CA PHE A 386 -40.79 4.72 0.61
C PHE A 386 -42.01 4.98 1.50
N SER A 387 -41.90 6.03 2.30
CA SER A 387 -43.00 6.68 3.01
C SER A 387 -43.33 8.01 2.35
N PHE A 388 -44.61 8.38 2.38
CA PHE A 388 -45.10 9.58 1.70
C PHE A 388 -45.74 10.52 2.71
N GLN A 389 -45.59 11.81 2.49
CA GLN A 389 -46.36 12.84 3.18
C GLN A 389 -46.74 13.93 2.18
N TRP A 390 -48.02 14.00 1.84
CA TRP A 390 -48.53 15.06 0.97
C TRP A 390 -48.56 16.40 1.70
N GLN A 391 -48.20 17.45 0.99
CA GLN A 391 -48.23 18.81 1.47
C GLN A 391 -48.99 19.71 0.51
N GLN A 392 -49.67 20.72 1.03
CA GLN A 392 -50.35 21.77 0.26
C GLN A 392 -49.90 23.15 0.69
N THR A 393 -49.98 24.12 -0.21
CA THR A 393 -49.75 25.54 0.12
C THR A 393 -50.77 26.02 1.16
N THR A 394 -50.34 26.80 2.16
CA THR A 394 -51.20 27.29 3.26
C THR A 394 -52.27 28.30 2.82
N SER A 395 -52.12 28.99 1.68
CA SER A 395 -53.08 29.99 1.17
C SER A 395 -53.26 29.94 -0.35
N ALA A 396 -54.47 30.27 -0.82
CA ALA A 396 -54.80 30.36 -2.24
C ALA A 396 -54.35 31.71 -2.81
N GLY A 397 -53.16 31.78 -3.42
CA GLY A 397 -52.72 33.02 -4.07
C GLY A 397 -51.21 33.18 -4.29
N ASN A 398 -50.35 32.88 -3.32
CA ASN A 398 -48.86 32.96 -3.35
C ASN A 398 -48.32 32.83 -1.90
N VAL A 399 -47.09 32.42 -1.51
CA VAL A 399 -45.89 31.78 -2.11
C VAL A 399 -45.31 30.80 -1.04
N ALA A 400 -44.81 29.64 -1.47
CA ALA A 400 -43.86 28.71 -0.85
C ALA A 400 -44.10 27.99 0.50
N THR A 401 -45.00 28.39 1.41
CA THR A 401 -45.20 27.61 2.65
C THR A 401 -46.13 26.42 2.42
N PHE A 402 -45.54 25.22 2.49
CA PHE A 402 -46.24 23.95 2.42
C PHE A 402 -46.51 23.41 3.83
N ALA A 403 -47.75 23.02 4.08
CA ALA A 403 -48.16 22.34 5.31
C ALA A 403 -48.57 20.90 5.00
N ASN A 404 -48.27 19.98 5.92
CA ASN A 404 -48.70 18.59 5.83
C ASN A 404 -50.22 18.50 5.76
N ILE A 405 -50.73 17.68 4.86
CA ILE A 405 -52.12 17.28 4.84
C ILE A 405 -52.25 16.09 5.81
N THR A 406 -52.99 16.28 6.90
CA THR A 406 -53.17 15.26 7.94
C THR A 406 -53.68 13.95 7.32
N GLY A 407 -53.00 12.84 7.63
CA GLY A 407 -53.37 11.49 7.17
C GLY A 407 -53.07 11.19 5.70
N ALA A 408 -52.53 12.14 4.93
CA ALA A 408 -52.21 11.91 3.53
C ALA A 408 -50.81 11.30 3.36
N THR A 409 -50.71 9.99 3.62
CA THR A 409 -49.45 9.24 3.62
C THR A 409 -49.35 8.13 2.56
N ASN A 410 -50.36 8.03 1.69
CA ASN A 410 -50.36 7.09 0.57
C ASN A 410 -49.59 7.65 -0.64
N PRO A 411 -49.11 6.81 -1.57
CA PRO A 411 -48.49 7.25 -2.82
C PRO A 411 -49.48 7.97 -3.77
N SER A 412 -50.75 8.01 -3.40
CA SER A 412 -51.80 8.75 -4.08
C SER A 412 -52.60 9.64 -3.13
N LEU A 413 -53.13 10.75 -3.67
CA LEU A 413 -53.99 11.69 -2.96
C LEU A 413 -55.21 12.02 -3.81
N VAL A 414 -56.40 11.76 -3.28
CA VAL A 414 -57.66 12.18 -3.89
C VAL A 414 -57.96 13.63 -3.51
N LEU A 415 -58.12 14.49 -4.50
CA LEU A 415 -58.50 15.89 -4.30
C LEU A 415 -60.02 16.00 -4.11
N ALA A 416 -60.53 15.70 -2.91
CA ALA A 416 -61.97 15.71 -2.66
C ALA A 416 -62.66 17.03 -3.06
N GLY A 417 -63.80 16.92 -3.75
CA GLY A 417 -64.64 18.04 -4.17
C GLY A 417 -65.93 18.09 -3.35
N GLY A 418 -65.96 18.87 -2.28
CA GLY A 418 -67.15 19.02 -1.44
C GLY A 418 -67.31 20.46 -0.94
N VAL A 419 -68.56 20.88 -0.72
CA VAL A 419 -68.93 22.25 -0.27
C VAL A 419 -68.41 22.56 1.15
N THR A 420 -67.89 21.56 1.88
CA THR A 420 -67.36 21.69 3.25
C THR A 420 -65.93 21.15 3.43
N GLY A 421 -65.23 20.74 2.36
CA GLY A 421 -63.98 20.00 2.48
C GLY A 421 -62.89 20.46 1.52
N ILE A 422 -61.86 21.08 2.10
CA ILE A 422 -60.59 21.53 1.52
C ILE A 422 -60.73 22.68 0.50
N ALA A 423 -60.13 23.82 0.85
CA ALA A 423 -59.89 24.95 -0.05
C ALA A 423 -58.83 24.58 -1.12
N THR A 424 -59.07 23.56 -1.94
CA THR A 424 -58.10 23.00 -2.92
C THR A 424 -57.91 23.90 -4.13
N VAL A 425 -58.96 24.58 -4.61
CA VAL A 425 -58.86 25.39 -5.83
C VAL A 425 -57.90 26.55 -5.62
N GLY A 426 -56.89 26.66 -6.49
CA GLY A 426 -55.86 27.68 -6.42
C GLY A 426 -54.64 27.34 -5.55
N ARG A 427 -54.64 26.20 -4.83
CA ARG A 427 -53.48 25.68 -4.07
C ARG A 427 -52.56 24.84 -4.94
N ARG A 428 -51.33 24.62 -4.47
CA ARG A 428 -50.36 23.70 -5.06
C ARG A 428 -50.07 22.55 -4.11
N PHE A 429 -49.69 21.41 -4.67
CA PHE A 429 -49.41 20.18 -3.95
C PHE A 429 -47.97 19.73 -4.24
N ARG A 430 -47.33 19.12 -3.24
CA ARG A 430 -46.06 18.39 -3.40
C ARG A 430 -46.04 17.20 -2.45
N VAL A 431 -45.15 16.25 -2.68
CA VAL A 431 -44.96 15.09 -1.81
C VAL A 431 -43.55 15.11 -1.25
N ARG A 432 -43.42 14.89 0.07
CA ARG A 432 -42.16 14.46 0.68
C ARG A 432 -42.11 12.94 0.60
N VAL A 433 -41.12 12.40 -0.09
CA VAL A 433 -40.82 10.98 -0.15
C VAL A 433 -39.64 10.74 0.79
N SER A 434 -39.76 9.81 1.73
CA SER A 434 -38.69 9.51 2.69
C SER A 434 -38.47 8.00 2.80
N TYR A 435 -37.23 7.56 2.97
CA TYR A 435 -36.87 6.16 3.15
C TYR A 435 -35.67 6.06 4.09
N THR A 436 -35.44 4.86 4.62
CA THR A 436 -34.19 4.50 5.31
C THR A 436 -33.37 3.68 4.34
N ASP A 437 -32.13 4.07 4.08
CA ASP A 437 -31.24 3.34 3.16
C ASP A 437 -30.75 2.00 3.75
N GLY A 438 -29.88 1.28 3.02
CA GLY A 438 -29.31 0.02 3.47
C GLY A 438 -28.34 0.12 4.65
N ILE A 439 -27.95 1.34 5.06
CA ILE A 439 -27.00 1.61 6.15
C ILE A 439 -27.65 2.28 7.37
N GLY A 440 -28.96 2.57 7.30
CA GLY A 440 -29.77 3.10 8.40
C GLY A 440 -30.00 4.62 8.38
N THR A 441 -29.56 5.33 7.34
CA THR A 441 -29.76 6.79 7.21
C THR A 441 -31.15 7.11 6.70
N ASN A 442 -31.79 8.13 7.30
CA ASN A 442 -33.10 8.60 6.86
C ASN A 442 -32.96 9.71 5.82
N GLU A 443 -33.33 9.39 4.58
CA GLU A 443 -33.26 10.28 3.44
C GLU A 443 -34.63 10.87 3.08
N ALA A 444 -34.64 12.08 2.51
CA ALA A 444 -35.88 12.74 2.13
C ALA A 444 -35.76 13.64 0.90
N LEU A 445 -36.63 13.38 -0.07
CA LEU A 445 -36.73 14.14 -1.32
C LEU A 445 -38.12 14.77 -1.44
N PHE A 446 -38.19 15.88 -2.18
CA PHE A 446 -39.46 16.55 -2.48
C PHE A 446 -39.74 16.54 -3.98
N THR A 447 -41.00 16.30 -4.35
CA THR A 447 -41.43 16.59 -5.72
C THR A 447 -41.40 18.08 -5.98
N ALA A 448 -41.26 18.47 -7.25
CA ALA A 448 -41.65 19.81 -7.66
C ALA A 448 -43.13 20.08 -7.27
N ALA A 449 -43.44 21.34 -7.00
CA ALA A 449 -44.81 21.75 -6.70
C ALA A 449 -45.68 21.69 -7.95
N SER A 450 -46.90 21.17 -7.82
CA SER A 450 -47.90 21.18 -8.90
C SER A 450 -48.25 22.60 -9.35
N ALA A 451 -48.86 22.71 -10.53
CA ALA A 451 -49.65 23.88 -10.88
C ALA A 451 -50.82 24.07 -9.91
N ARG A 452 -51.47 25.24 -9.99
CA ARG A 452 -52.62 25.55 -9.15
C ARG A 452 -53.80 24.66 -9.53
N THR A 453 -54.47 24.08 -8.53
CA THR A 453 -55.63 23.23 -8.78
C THR A 453 -56.77 23.99 -9.45
N SER A 454 -57.35 23.42 -10.51
CA SER A 454 -58.49 23.97 -11.24
C SER A 454 -59.80 23.20 -10.97
N LEU A 455 -60.93 23.77 -11.39
CA LEU A 455 -62.23 23.08 -11.38
C LEU A 455 -62.31 22.01 -12.46
N LEU A 456 -63.19 21.01 -12.24
CA LEU A 456 -63.55 20.03 -13.27
C LEU A 456 -64.27 20.72 -14.44
N PRO A 457 -64.02 20.28 -15.70
CA PRO A 457 -64.69 20.79 -16.89
C PRO A 457 -66.23 20.72 -16.82
N ASN A 458 -66.78 19.74 -16.08
CA ASN A 458 -68.23 19.48 -16.01
C ASN A 458 -68.93 20.11 -14.80
N THR A 459 -68.28 21.06 -14.11
CA THR A 459 -68.85 21.66 -12.89
C THR A 459 -70.03 22.58 -13.23
N THR A 460 -71.21 22.32 -12.66
CA THR A 460 -72.43 23.12 -12.83
C THR A 460 -72.75 23.94 -11.58
N VAL A 461 -73.51 25.02 -11.74
CA VAL A 461 -74.15 25.67 -10.57
C VAL A 461 -75.26 24.78 -10.02
N THR A 462 -75.60 24.95 -8.75
CA THR A 462 -76.76 24.28 -8.14
C THR A 462 -77.74 25.31 -7.57
N GLY A 463 -78.95 24.88 -7.18
CA GLY A 463 -79.93 25.75 -6.52
C GLY A 463 -80.39 26.96 -7.35
N LEU A 464 -80.34 26.85 -8.69
CA LEU A 464 -80.73 27.90 -9.62
C LEU A 464 -82.23 28.25 -9.47
N SER A 465 -82.49 29.51 -9.19
CA SER A 465 -83.81 30.11 -9.11
C SER A 465 -83.84 31.41 -9.90
N VAL A 466 -84.93 31.66 -10.59
CA VAL A 466 -85.10 32.85 -11.44
C VAL A 466 -86.42 33.52 -11.09
N ARG A 467 -86.37 34.82 -10.83
CA ARG A 467 -87.54 35.67 -10.63
C ARG A 467 -87.55 36.77 -11.69
N ALA A 468 -88.67 36.92 -12.37
CA ALA A 468 -88.87 37.94 -13.41
C ALA A 468 -90.26 38.57 -13.25
N LYS A 469 -90.36 39.88 -13.49
CA LYS A 469 -91.60 40.66 -13.50
C LYS A 469 -91.62 41.56 -14.73
N SER A 470 -92.81 41.93 -15.19
CA SER A 470 -92.98 42.96 -16.23
C SER A 470 -92.25 44.24 -15.81
N ASN A 471 -91.52 44.86 -16.73
CA ASN A 471 -90.78 46.12 -16.53
C ASN A 471 -89.71 46.13 -15.41
N ALA A 472 -89.23 44.97 -14.92
CA ALA A 472 -88.16 44.90 -13.93
C ALA A 472 -86.99 43.97 -14.36
N PRO A 473 -85.76 44.21 -13.87
CA PRO A 473 -84.61 43.32 -14.13
C PRO A 473 -84.86 41.89 -13.66
N VAL A 474 -84.50 40.91 -14.49
CA VAL A 474 -84.53 39.50 -14.10
C VAL A 474 -83.52 39.26 -12.97
N SER A 475 -83.97 38.63 -11.89
CA SER A 475 -83.14 38.24 -10.76
C SER A 475 -82.84 36.75 -10.83
N VAL A 476 -81.55 36.40 -10.92
CA VAL A 476 -81.06 35.03 -11.00
C VAL A 476 -80.29 34.72 -9.74
N ALA A 477 -80.72 33.74 -8.95
CA ALA A 477 -79.98 33.30 -7.78
C ALA A 477 -79.50 31.86 -7.96
N ALA A 478 -78.21 31.62 -7.74
CA ALA A 478 -77.58 30.33 -7.87
C ALA A 478 -76.56 30.11 -6.76
N VAL A 479 -76.29 28.83 -6.47
CA VAL A 479 -75.17 28.40 -5.64
C VAL A 479 -73.97 28.21 -6.56
N VAL A 480 -72.94 29.04 -6.36
CA VAL A 480 -71.74 29.04 -7.21
C VAL A 480 -70.70 28.11 -6.59
N PRO A 481 -70.18 27.13 -7.35
CA PRO A 481 -69.11 26.25 -6.87
C PRO A 481 -67.86 27.05 -6.48
N ALA A 482 -67.25 26.69 -5.35
CA ALA A 482 -66.00 27.27 -4.92
C ALA A 482 -64.93 27.07 -6.00
N GLY A 483 -64.24 28.14 -6.41
CA GLY A 483 -63.19 28.07 -7.43
C GLY A 483 -63.61 28.46 -8.85
N ALA A 484 -64.91 28.63 -9.11
CA ALA A 484 -65.34 29.29 -10.33
C ALA A 484 -64.90 30.75 -10.23
N ARG A 485 -64.38 31.33 -11.33
CA ARG A 485 -63.97 32.75 -11.40
C ARG A 485 -64.86 33.56 -12.30
N THR A 486 -65.52 32.90 -13.24
CA THR A 486 -66.42 33.51 -14.21
C THR A 486 -67.75 32.78 -14.19
N MET A 487 -68.82 33.55 -14.25
CA MET A 487 -70.18 33.07 -14.49
C MET A 487 -70.72 33.72 -15.76
N ASN A 488 -71.34 32.91 -16.60
CA ASN A 488 -72.01 33.34 -17.82
C ASN A 488 -73.51 33.05 -17.69
N ILE A 489 -74.33 34.10 -17.77
CA ILE A 489 -75.79 33.99 -17.78
C ILE A 489 -76.29 34.35 -19.17
N SER A 490 -76.88 33.38 -19.86
CA SER A 490 -77.50 33.59 -21.17
C SER A 490 -79.02 33.55 -21.05
N VAL A 491 -79.71 34.51 -21.66
CA VAL A 491 -81.18 34.58 -21.63
C VAL A 491 -81.73 34.40 -23.04
N PHE A 492 -82.61 33.42 -23.21
CA PHE A 492 -83.27 33.10 -24.47
C PHE A 492 -84.78 33.33 -24.37
N ARG A 493 -85.38 33.91 -25.40
CA ARG A 493 -86.84 34.02 -25.54
C ARG A 493 -87.36 32.77 -26.25
N MET A 494 -88.42 32.18 -25.72
CA MET A 494 -89.03 30.97 -26.25
C MET A 494 -90.36 31.28 -26.97
N PRO A 495 -90.65 30.66 -28.13
CA PRO A 495 -91.90 30.86 -28.86
C PRO A 495 -93.12 30.35 -28.07
N THR A 496 -92.96 29.18 -27.44
CA THR A 496 -93.93 28.55 -26.55
C THR A 496 -93.20 28.08 -25.30
N GLY A 497 -93.87 28.04 -24.15
CA GLY A 497 -93.23 27.65 -22.87
C GLY A 497 -92.70 26.21 -22.81
N ARG A 498 -92.82 25.43 -23.89
CA ARG A 498 -92.45 24.01 -23.97
C ARG A 498 -91.34 23.70 -24.98
N SER A 499 -91.08 24.56 -25.98
CA SER A 499 -90.09 24.26 -27.03
C SER A 499 -88.78 25.03 -26.88
N VAL A 500 -87.68 24.29 -26.71
CA VAL A 500 -86.31 24.81 -26.59
C VAL A 500 -85.63 24.94 -27.96
N ALA A 501 -86.07 24.16 -28.96
CA ALA A 501 -85.42 24.03 -30.26
C ALA A 501 -85.46 25.31 -31.13
N ALA A 502 -86.41 26.22 -30.87
CA ALA A 502 -86.60 27.46 -31.63
C ALA A 502 -86.41 28.73 -30.77
N ARG A 503 -85.66 28.64 -29.65
CA ARG A 503 -85.40 29.77 -28.76
C ARG A 503 -84.44 30.79 -29.41
N LYS A 504 -84.68 32.09 -29.18
CA LYS A 504 -83.81 33.18 -29.70
C LYS A 504 -83.02 33.82 -28.55
N LEU A 505 -81.70 33.98 -28.70
CA LEU A 505 -80.86 34.66 -27.72
C LEU A 505 -81.27 36.14 -27.60
N VAL A 506 -81.50 36.59 -26.37
CA VAL A 506 -81.86 37.98 -26.05
C VAL A 506 -80.64 38.76 -25.59
N GLY A 507 -79.82 38.14 -24.73
CA GLY A 507 -78.61 38.76 -24.22
C GLY A 507 -77.82 37.83 -23.32
N ILE A 508 -76.57 38.24 -23.05
CA ILE A 508 -75.61 37.53 -22.21
C ILE A 508 -75.10 38.49 -21.14
N ALA A 509 -75.06 38.03 -19.90
CA ALA A 509 -74.47 38.72 -18.77
C ALA A 509 -73.28 37.90 -18.24
N LEU A 510 -72.08 38.43 -18.43
CA LEU A 510 -70.87 37.82 -17.90
C LEU A 510 -70.50 38.51 -16.58
N ARG A 511 -70.21 37.73 -15.54
CA ARG A 511 -69.90 38.23 -14.20
C ARG A 511 -68.70 37.51 -13.60
N PRO A 512 -67.84 38.20 -12.85
CA PRO A 512 -66.98 37.52 -11.88
C PRO A 512 -67.88 36.83 -10.85
N THR A 513 -67.45 35.67 -10.39
CA THR A 513 -68.16 34.91 -9.36
C THR A 513 -67.98 35.56 -7.99
N PRO A 514 -69.06 35.67 -7.20
CA PRO A 514 -69.00 36.23 -5.85
C PRO A 514 -68.33 35.25 -4.88
N ARG A 515 -67.76 35.78 -3.80
CA ARG A 515 -67.15 34.97 -2.73
C ARG A 515 -68.18 34.18 -1.90
N SER A 516 -69.46 34.55 -1.96
CA SER A 516 -70.57 33.92 -1.22
C SER A 516 -71.12 32.69 -1.94
N VAL A 517 -71.36 31.60 -1.19
CA VAL A 517 -71.83 30.30 -1.70
C VAL A 517 -73.15 30.42 -2.48
N ARG A 518 -74.12 31.22 -2.02
CA ARG A 518 -75.35 31.56 -2.76
C ARG A 518 -75.38 33.06 -3.02
N HIS A 519 -75.65 33.46 -4.26
CA HIS A 519 -75.74 34.88 -4.61
C HIS A 519 -76.90 35.15 -5.57
N THR A 520 -77.47 36.35 -5.49
CA THR A 520 -78.54 36.83 -6.37
C THR A 520 -78.00 37.92 -7.30
N PHE A 521 -78.06 37.68 -8.59
CA PHE A 521 -77.62 38.59 -9.64
C PHE A 521 -78.81 39.24 -10.31
N LYS A 522 -78.81 40.58 -10.38
CA LYS A 522 -79.80 41.34 -11.17
C LYS A 522 -79.24 41.56 -12.58
N LEU A 523 -79.99 41.19 -13.61
CA LEU A 523 -79.63 41.36 -15.02
C LEU A 523 -80.01 42.78 -15.49
N THR A 524 -79.10 43.73 -15.31
CA THR A 524 -79.31 45.16 -15.58
C THR A 524 -78.85 45.62 -16.96
N GLU A 525 -78.29 44.71 -17.77
CA GLU A 525 -77.90 44.95 -19.15
C GLU A 525 -79.07 45.51 -19.98
N PRO A 526 -78.85 46.47 -20.90
CA PRO A 526 -79.93 47.12 -21.64
C PRO A 526 -80.91 46.16 -22.31
N LYS A 527 -80.41 45.07 -22.92
CA LYS A 527 -81.23 44.04 -23.58
C LYS A 527 -81.99 43.11 -22.61
N LEU A 528 -81.62 43.10 -21.33
CA LEU A 528 -82.18 42.20 -20.30
C LEU A 528 -83.00 42.94 -19.23
N ARG A 529 -83.00 44.27 -19.24
CA ARG A 529 -83.62 45.14 -18.22
C ARG A 529 -85.16 45.17 -18.29
N HIS A 530 -85.73 45.10 -19.51
CA HIS A 530 -87.16 45.24 -19.76
C HIS A 530 -87.64 44.18 -20.77
N LEU A 531 -87.67 42.93 -20.32
CA LEU A 531 -88.15 41.83 -21.16
C LEU A 531 -89.67 41.90 -21.34
N LYS A 532 -90.14 41.81 -22.59
CA LYS A 532 -91.57 41.78 -22.93
C LYS A 532 -92.26 40.53 -22.34
N PRO A 533 -93.58 40.55 -22.11
CA PRO A 533 -94.32 39.35 -21.70
C PRO A 533 -94.06 38.15 -22.63
N GLY A 534 -93.95 36.95 -22.04
CA GLY A 534 -93.62 35.73 -22.76
C GLY A 534 -92.79 34.75 -21.93
N TYR A 535 -92.38 33.65 -22.57
CA TYR A 535 -91.56 32.61 -21.94
C TYR A 535 -90.07 32.85 -22.22
N TYR A 536 -89.25 32.73 -21.18
CA TYR A 536 -87.80 32.87 -21.26
C TYR A 536 -87.11 31.70 -20.60
N GLN A 537 -85.97 31.30 -21.16
CA GLN A 537 -85.07 30.34 -20.56
C GLN A 537 -83.78 31.05 -20.17
N VAL A 538 -83.40 30.92 -18.90
CA VAL A 538 -82.15 31.43 -18.38
C VAL A 538 -81.19 30.26 -18.22
N GLU A 539 -80.02 30.36 -18.83
CA GLU A 539 -78.92 29.42 -18.70
C GLU A 539 -77.82 30.05 -17.85
N VAL A 540 -77.30 29.32 -16.87
CA VAL A 540 -76.16 29.74 -16.06
C VAL A 540 -75.05 28.71 -16.21
N ARG A 541 -73.88 29.18 -16.67
CA ARG A 541 -72.63 28.41 -16.75
C ARG A 541 -71.59 29.04 -15.84
N VAL A 542 -70.73 28.22 -15.24
CA VAL A 542 -69.60 28.67 -14.42
C VAL A 542 -68.31 28.03 -14.89
N GLY A 543 -67.19 28.71 -14.67
CA GLY A 543 -65.90 28.24 -15.16
C GLY A 543 -64.71 28.94 -14.51
N ALA A 544 -63.52 28.39 -14.76
CA ALA A 544 -62.26 28.99 -14.33
C ALA A 544 -61.95 30.30 -15.08
N ASN A 545 -62.47 30.45 -16.30
CA ASN A 545 -62.38 31.66 -17.13
C ASN A 545 -63.52 31.65 -18.18
N LYS A 546 -63.54 32.64 -19.08
CA LYS A 546 -64.59 32.80 -20.11
C LYS A 546 -64.60 31.69 -21.17
N GLN A 547 -63.48 30.99 -21.36
CA GLN A 547 -63.28 29.98 -22.40
C GLN A 547 -63.55 28.56 -21.87
N GLN A 548 -63.41 28.34 -20.56
CA GLN A 548 -63.59 27.05 -19.89
C GLN A 548 -64.85 27.07 -19.00
N LEU A 549 -66.01 27.25 -19.64
CA LEU A 549 -67.30 27.23 -18.97
C LEU A 549 -67.87 25.80 -18.97
N GLY A 550 -68.32 25.35 -17.80
CA GLY A 550 -69.00 24.07 -17.65
C GLY A 550 -70.41 24.02 -18.26
N PRO A 551 -71.16 22.93 -18.01
CA PRO A 551 -72.49 22.74 -18.55
C PRO A 551 -73.45 23.81 -18.05
N ALA A 552 -74.48 24.12 -18.85
CA ALA A 552 -75.51 25.07 -18.46
C ALA A 552 -76.50 24.42 -17.49
N MET A 553 -76.73 25.06 -16.34
CA MET A 553 -77.95 24.83 -15.59
C MET A 553 -79.04 25.78 -16.14
N THR A 554 -80.21 25.26 -16.46
CA THR A 554 -81.27 26.07 -17.10
C THR A 554 -82.51 26.19 -16.23
N ARG A 555 -83.21 27.32 -16.33
CA ARG A 555 -84.51 27.54 -15.69
C ARG A 555 -85.42 28.35 -16.61
N THR A 556 -86.62 27.84 -16.85
CA THR A 556 -87.67 28.54 -17.60
C THR A 556 -88.49 29.42 -16.66
N VAL A 557 -88.80 30.65 -17.10
CA VAL A 557 -89.67 31.59 -16.39
C VAL A 557 -90.67 32.21 -17.38
N LYS A 558 -91.93 32.37 -16.96
CA LYS A 558 -92.96 33.12 -17.69
C LYS A 558 -93.01 34.54 -17.13
N ILE A 559 -92.95 35.53 -18.00
CA ILE A 559 -93.17 36.93 -17.66
C ILE A 559 -94.61 37.27 -18.08
N ASN A 560 -95.46 37.57 -17.09
CA ASN A 560 -96.82 38.04 -17.33
C ASN A 560 -96.81 39.55 -17.60
N GLY A 561 -97.84 40.00 -18.32
CA GLY A 561 -98.09 41.41 -18.68
C GLY A 561 -98.02 42.36 -17.50
#